data_AF-A0A821N8K7-F1
#
_entry.id   AF-A0A821N8K7-F1
#
_cell.length_a   1.000
_cell.length_b   1.000
_cell.length_c   1.000
_cell.angle_alpha   90.00
_cell.angle_beta   90.00
_cell.angle_gamma   90.00
#
_symmetry.space_group_name_H-M   'P 1'
#
loop_
_entity.id
_entity.type
_entity.pdbx_description
1 polymer ?
#
loop_
_entity_poly.entity_id
_entity_poly.type
_entity_poly.pdbx_seq_one_letter_code
_entity_poly.pdbx_strand_id
1 'polypeptide(L)' 'NYNVGHEDILDDIYALSRRNNLPITLVGNSYRGIGVSDVIFDARLEIEYLKLDTMKRKQ' A
#
# COMPACT_ATOMS: atom_id res chain seq x y z
N ASN A 1 -12.25 11.62 4.68
CA ASN A 1 -13.61 11.37 4.16
C ASN A 1 -13.44 10.38 3.02
N TYR A 2 -13.72 9.10 3.28
CA TYR A 2 -13.66 8.07 2.23
C TYR A 2 -14.95 8.15 1.43
N ASN A 3 -14.84 8.47 0.15
CA ASN A 3 -15.99 8.48 -0.74
C ASN A 3 -16.31 7.03 -1.15
N VAL A 4 -17.56 6.80 -1.57
CA VAL A 4 -17.94 5.51 -2.20
C VAL A 4 -16.99 5.25 -3.38
N GLY A 5 -16.39 4.06 -3.41
CA GLY A 5 -15.40 3.67 -4.42
C GLY A 5 -13.94 4.03 -4.11
N HIS A 6 -13.64 4.57 -2.91
CA HIS A 6 -12.26 4.87 -2.51
C HIS A 6 -11.35 3.62 -2.54
N GLU A 7 -11.81 2.49 -1.99
CA GLU A 7 -11.04 1.24 -2.03
C GLU A 7 -10.83 0.75 -3.47
N ASP A 8 -11.84 0.86 -4.34
CA ASP A 8 -11.72 0.47 -5.75
C ASP A 8 -10.64 1.29 -6.47
N ILE A 9 -10.59 2.61 -6.21
CA ILE A 9 -9.56 3.50 -6.77
C ILE A 9 -8.17 3.09 -6.26
N LEU A 10 -8.03 2.77 -4.98
CA LEU A 10 -6.75 2.31 -4.43
C LEU A 10 -6.31 1.00 -5.08
N ASP A 11 -7.22 0.05 -5.21
CA ASP A 11 -6.94 -1.25 -5.83
C ASP A 11 -6.48 -1.08 -7.28
N ASP A 12 -7.09 -0.18 -8.05
CA ASP A 12 -6.65 0.18 -9.39
C ASP A 12 -5.24 0.76 -9.41
N ILE A 13 -4.90 1.67 -8.48
CA ILE A 13 -3.55 2.25 -8.37
C ILE A 13 -2.53 1.16 -7.99
N TYR A 14 -2.85 0.29 -7.03
CA TYR A 14 -1.98 -0.82 -6.66
C TYR A 14 -1.78 -1.80 -7.82
N ALA A 15 -2.83 -2.09 -8.59
CA ALA A 15 -2.74 -2.93 -9.77
C ALA A 15 -1.90 -2.28 -10.87
N LEU A 16 -2.00 -0.96 -11.06
CA LEU A 16 -1.15 -0.21 -11.98
C LEU A 16 0.32 -0.22 -11.55
N SER A 17 0.62 0.03 -10.28
CA SER A 17 1.98 0.01 -9.74
C SER A 17 2.64 -1.35 -9.94
N ARG A 18 1.93 -2.44 -9.57
CA ARG A 18 2.42 -3.82 -9.71
C ARG A 18 2.62 -4.24 -11.16
N ARG A 19 1.64 -3.98 -12.05
CA ARG A 19 1.75 -4.34 -13.47
C ARG A 19 2.96 -3.68 -14.16
N ASN A 20 3.32 -2.48 -13.73
CA ASN A 20 4.43 -1.72 -14.30
C ASN A 20 5.74 -1.90 -13.53
N ASN A 21 5.79 -2.78 -12.52
CA ASN A 21 6.96 -2.97 -11.65
C ASN A 21 7.51 -1.66 -11.06
N LEU A 22 6.63 -0.72 -10.71
CA LEU A 22 7.05 0.55 -10.16
C LEU A 22 7.60 0.34 -8.74
N PRO A 23 8.75 0.94 -8.38
CA PRO A 23 9.32 0.86 -7.04
C PRO A 23 8.63 1.85 -6.09
N ILE A 24 7.30 1.88 -6.08
CA ILE A 24 6.48 2.77 -5.26
C ILE A 24 5.33 2.01 -4.61
N THR A 25 5.02 2.40 -3.38
CA THR A 25 3.84 1.94 -2.66
C THR A 25 3.14 3.12 -1.99
N LEU A 26 1.89 2.92 -1.59
CA LEU A 26 1.02 3.93 -1.00
C LEU A 26 0.87 3.63 0.49
N VAL A 27 1.12 4.62 1.35
CA VAL A 27 1.04 4.48 2.81
C VAL A 27 0.46 5.75 3.43
N GLY A 28 -0.37 5.56 4.47
CA GLY A 28 -0.85 6.62 5.34
C GLY A 28 -2.25 7.12 5.04
N ASN A 29 -2.63 8.25 5.67
CA ASN A 29 -4.05 8.61 5.85
C ASN A 29 -4.83 8.82 4.55
N SER A 30 -4.13 9.15 3.48
CA SER A 30 -4.73 9.45 2.17
C SER A 30 -5.15 8.17 1.47
N TYR A 31 -4.65 7.01 1.94
CA TYR A 31 -4.89 5.70 1.36
C TYR A 31 -5.64 4.84 2.36
N ARG A 32 -5.04 4.48 3.51
CA ARG A 32 -5.65 3.56 4.48
C ARG A 32 -5.60 4.12 5.91
N GLY A 33 -6.77 4.26 6.52
CA GLY A 33 -6.95 4.73 7.89
C GLY A 33 -7.10 6.24 8.07
N ILE A 34 -7.89 6.63 9.08
CA ILE A 34 -8.06 8.04 9.47
C ILE A 34 -7.26 8.34 10.74
N GLY A 35 -7.11 7.36 11.63
CA GLY A 35 -6.42 7.50 12.89
C GLY A 35 -4.91 7.39 12.78
N VAL A 36 -4.19 8.03 13.71
CA VAL A 36 -2.73 7.92 13.83
C VAL A 36 -2.31 6.46 14.00
N SER A 37 -3.04 5.68 14.80
CA SER A 37 -2.79 4.25 15.00
C SER A 37 -2.92 3.45 13.71
N ASP A 38 -3.91 3.78 12.86
CA ASP A 38 -4.13 3.10 11.58
C ASP A 38 -2.94 3.37 10.65
N VAL A 39 -2.49 4.62 10.56
CA VAL A 39 -1.34 5.02 9.75
C VAL A 39 -0.05 4.33 10.19
N ILE A 40 0.19 4.24 11.51
CA ILE A 40 1.36 3.53 12.05
C ILE A 40 1.30 2.04 11.70
N PHE A 41 0.12 1.43 11.83
CA PHE A 41 -0.08 0.02 11.53
C PHE A 41 0.09 -0.28 10.03
N ASP A 42 -0.51 0.55 9.17
CA ASP A 42 -0.40 0.48 7.71
C ASP A 42 1.07 0.57 7.25
N ALA A 43 1.80 1.57 7.75
CA ALA A 43 3.22 1.74 7.44
C ALA A 43 4.07 0.53 7.86
N ARG A 44 3.76 -0.08 9.00
CA ARG A 44 4.46 -1.28 9.45
C ARG A 44 4.19 -2.47 8.51
N LEU A 45 2.93 -2.73 8.19
CA LEU A 45 2.55 -3.83 7.30
C LEU A 45 3.23 -3.71 5.94
N GLU A 46 3.27 -2.51 5.39
CA GLU A 46 3.87 -2.27 4.08
C GLU A 46 5.37 -2.57 4.06
N ILE A 47 6.10 -2.21 5.13
CA ILE A 47 7.51 -2.58 5.27
C ILE A 47 7.68 -4.11 5.33
N GLU A 48 6.79 -4.82 6.03
CA GLU A 48 6.82 -6.29 6.09
C GLU A 48 6.61 -6.90 4.70
N TYR A 49 5.68 -6.39 3.89
CA TYR A 49 5.47 -6.83 2.51
C TYR A 49 6.67 -6.55 1.61
N LEU A 50 7.24 -5.34 1.67
CA LEU A 50 8.42 -4.98 0.87
C LEU A 50 9.63 -5.87 1.20
N LYS A 51 9.81 -6.25 2.47
CA LYS A 51 10.86 -7.19 2.87
C LYS A 51 10.66 -8.56 2.25
N LEU A 52 9.43 -9.10 2.30
CA LEU A 52 9.09 -10.39 1.69
C LEU A 52 9.34 -10.38 0.17
N ASP A 53 8.94 -9.31 -0.52
CA ASP A 53 9.18 -9.17 -1.96
C ASP A 53 10.66 -8.99 -2.29
N THR A 54 11.44 -8.37 -1.41
CA THR A 54 12.90 -8.29 -1.57
C THR A 54 13.56 -9.65 -1.38
N MET A 55 13.05 -10.49 -0.47
CA MET A 55 13.54 -11.86 -0.28
C MET A 55 13.22 -12.74 -1.49
N LYS A 56 12.00 -12.64 -2.05
CA LYS A 56 11.61 -13.37 -3.27
C LYS A 56 12.48 -13.03 -4.47
N ARG A 57 12.87 -11.76 -4.63
CA ARG A 57 13.73 -11.30 -5.74
C ARG A 57 15.20 -11.73 -5.62
N LYS A 58 15.63 -12.22 -4.46
CA LYS A 58 17.00 -12.68 -4.21
C LYS A 58 17.17 -14.20 -4.37
N GLN A 59 16.09 -14.96 -4.51
CA GLN A 59 16.10 -16.38 -4.84
C GLN A 59 16.09 -16.57 -6.35
#